data_AF-A0A5B0S5E0-F1
#
_entry.id   AF-A0A5B0S5E0-F1
#
_cell.length_a   1.000
_cell.length_b   1.000
_cell.length_c   1.000
_cell.angle_alpha   90.00
_cell.angle_beta   90.00
_cell.angle_gamma   90.00
#
_symmetry.space_group_name_H-M   'P 1'
#
loop_
_entity.id
_entity.type
_entity.pdbx_description
1 polymer ?
#
loop_
_entity_poly.entity_id
_entity_poly.type
_entity_poly.pdbx_seq_one_letter_code
_entity_poly.pdbx_strand_id
1 'polypeptide(L)'
;MLSKLLIGSNAIHLLSILVFPSQKMMSRYGLYYLISSVLSYLSYSFLSATGSPQRTGGGATQTPDDLSTGIHQYIVDYCYISVFVWLTTGLISKSFWMAYWIIPLYGLYKAFRIARRLFFS
;
A
#
# COMPACT_ATOMS: atom_id res chain seq x y z
N MET A 1 2.55 -13.77 -4.11
CA MET A 1 3.82 -13.00 -4.20
C MET A 1 3.81 -11.82 -3.23
N LEU A 2 2.77 -10.98 -3.25
CA LEU A 2 2.64 -9.80 -2.38
C LEU A 2 2.74 -10.09 -0.87
N SER A 3 2.10 -11.17 -0.38
CA SER A 3 2.22 -11.60 1.03
C SER A 3 3.66 -11.86 1.48
N LYS A 4 4.44 -12.56 0.64
CA LYS A 4 5.86 -12.84 0.93
C LYS A 4 6.68 -11.55 1.04
N LEU A 5 6.39 -10.56 0.18
CA LEU A 5 7.03 -9.24 0.22
C LEU A 5 6.65 -8.48 1.50
N LEU A 6 5.37 -8.45 1.86
CA LEU A 6 4.89 -7.78 3.07
C LEU A 6 5.51 -8.39 4.33
N ILE A 7 5.55 -9.72 4.44
CA ILE A 7 6.13 -10.41 5.59
C ILE A 7 7.66 -10.17 5.63
N GLY A 8 8.36 -10.37 4.51
CA GLY A 8 9.82 -10.20 4.46
C GLY A 8 10.25 -8.76 4.75
N SER A 9 9.52 -7.78 4.22
CA SER A 9 9.77 -6.35 4.46
C SER A 9 9.55 -5.97 5.92
N ASN A 10 8.46 -6.47 6.54
CA ASN A 10 8.24 -6.26 7.97
C ASN A 10 9.35 -6.89 8.82
N ALA A 11 9.80 -8.10 8.46
CA ALA A 11 10.88 -8.77 9.17
C ALA A 11 12.19 -7.97 9.09
N ILE A 12 12.54 -7.45 7.90
CA ILE A 12 13.73 -6.61 7.72
C ILE A 12 13.63 -5.33 8.55
N HIS A 13 12.48 -4.67 8.55
CA HIS A 13 12.30 -3.44 9.32
C HIS A 13 12.39 -3.70 10.83
N LEU A 14 11.73 -4.74 11.36
CA LEU A 14 11.84 -5.11 12.76
C LEU A 14 13.28 -5.51 13.15
N LEU A 15 13.98 -6.23 12.28
CA LEU A 15 15.38 -6.58 12.50
C LEU A 15 16.28 -5.33 12.49
N SER A 16 15.99 -4.34 11.64
CA SER A 16 16.73 -3.08 11.63
C SER A 16 16.58 -2.30 12.95
N ILE A 17 15.41 -2.37 13.59
CA ILE A 17 15.17 -1.78 14.92
C ILE A 17 16.03 -2.47 15.98
N LEU A 18 16.18 -3.80 15.88
CA LEU A 18 16.99 -4.58 16.82
C LEU A 18 18.49 -4.31 16.66
N VAL A 19 18.95 -4.18 15.41
CA VAL A 19 20.38 -4.02 15.09
C VAL A 19 20.85 -2.58 15.26
N PHE A 20 20.00 -1.58 15.00
CA PHE A 20 20.37 -0.17 15.05
C PHE A 20 19.71 0.54 16.27
N PRO A 21 20.46 0.81 17.36
CA PRO A 21 19.89 1.43 18.57
C PRO A 21 19.30 2.84 18.36
N SER A 22 19.65 3.49 17.25
CA SER A 22 19.11 4.80 16.82
C SER A 22 17.66 4.72 16.32
N GLN A 23 17.18 3.52 16.03
CA GLN A 23 15.82 3.21 15.59
C GLN A 23 14.97 2.82 16.81
N LYS A 24 14.47 3.81 17.57
CA LYS A 24 13.60 3.54 18.73
C LYS A 24 12.17 3.20 18.29
N MET A 25 11.69 1.99 18.65
CA MET A 25 10.33 1.52 18.36
C MET A 25 9.24 2.33 19.05
N MET A 26 9.52 2.88 20.24
CA MET A 26 8.58 3.72 21.00
C MET A 26 8.51 5.18 20.51
N SER A 27 9.02 5.47 19.30
CA SER A 27 8.94 6.80 18.69
C SER A 27 7.75 6.92 17.75
N ARG A 28 7.40 8.14 17.33
CA ARG A 28 6.33 8.42 16.35
C ARG A 28 6.43 7.55 15.08
N TYR A 29 7.64 7.21 14.65
CA TYR A 29 7.88 6.39 13.47
C TYR A 29 7.54 4.91 13.69
N GLY A 30 7.65 4.41 14.93
CA GLY A 30 7.20 3.06 15.27
C GLY A 30 5.68 2.96 15.28
N LEU A 31 4.98 4.02 15.73
CA LEU A 31 3.52 4.10 15.60
C LEU A 31 3.08 4.14 14.13
N TYR A 32 3.73 4.96 13.30
CA TYR A 32 3.45 4.99 11.85
C TYR A 32 3.68 3.62 11.21
N TYR A 33 4.75 2.94 11.60
CA TYR A 33 5.05 1.60 11.14
C TYR A 33 3.94 0.62 11.50
N LEU A 34 3.53 0.55 12.77
CA LEU A 34 2.42 -0.31 13.22
C LEU A 34 1.13 -0.04 12.42
N ILE A 35 0.73 1.23 12.31
CA ILE A 35 -0.47 1.61 11.56
C ILE A 35 -0.37 1.16 10.11
N SER A 36 0.76 1.46 9.44
CA SER A 36 0.95 1.08 8.04
C SER A 36 0.99 -0.43 7.84
N SER A 37 1.54 -1.18 8.80
CA SER A 37 1.64 -2.63 8.75
C SER A 37 0.27 -3.29 8.87
N VAL A 38 -0.54 -2.85 9.86
CA VAL A 38 -1.93 -3.29 10.01
C VAL A 38 -2.75 -2.94 8.77
N LEU A 39 -2.64 -1.71 8.28
CA LEU A 39 -3.39 -1.28 7.11
C LEU A 39 -2.99 -2.08 5.86
N SER A 40 -1.70 -2.35 5.66
CA SER A 40 -1.22 -3.19 4.55
C SER A 40 -1.69 -4.65 4.67
N TYR A 41 -1.81 -5.19 5.89
CA TYR A 41 -2.37 -6.51 6.11
C TYR A 41 -3.87 -6.56 5.78
N LEU A 42 -4.63 -5.55 6.20
CA LEU A 42 -6.05 -5.41 5.86
C LEU A 42 -6.24 -5.27 4.34
N SER A 43 -5.43 -4.42 3.70
CA SER A 43 -5.38 -4.27 2.24
C SER A 43 -5.10 -5.57 1.52
N TYR A 44 -4.11 -6.33 1.97
CA TYR A 44 -3.81 -7.65 1.41
C TYR A 44 -4.97 -8.64 1.61
N SER A 45 -5.60 -8.64 2.79
CA SER A 45 -6.73 -9.51 3.10
C SER A 45 -7.94 -9.18 2.22
N PHE A 46 -8.16 -7.89 1.93
CA PHE A 46 -9.18 -7.47 0.98
C PHE A 46 -8.86 -7.93 -0.44
N LEU A 47 -7.61 -7.77 -0.89
CA LEU A 47 -7.16 -8.25 -2.21
C LEU A 47 -7.29 -9.77 -2.35
N SER A 48 -6.96 -10.55 -1.31
CA SER A 48 -7.09 -12.01 -1.38
C SER A 48 -8.55 -12.47 -1.41
N ALA A 49 -9.44 -11.76 -0.70
CA ALA A 49 -10.87 -12.02 -0.72
C ALA A 49 -11.54 -11.64 -2.05
N THR A 50 -11.06 -10.59 -2.73
CA THR A 50 -11.66 -10.05 -3.96
C THR A 50 -11.01 -10.54 -5.26
N GLY A 51 -9.73 -10.95 -5.23
CA GLY A 51 -8.97 -11.40 -6.40
C GLY A 51 -9.24 -12.85 -6.83
N SER A 52 -10.14 -13.56 -6.13
CA SER A 52 -10.55 -14.91 -6.55
C SER A 52 -11.69 -14.79 -7.56
N PRO A 53 -11.55 -15.27 -8.81
CA PRO A 53 -12.66 -15.28 -9.74
C PRO A 53 -13.81 -16.09 -9.14
N GLN A 54 -14.93 -15.43 -8.84
CA GLN A 54 -16.15 -16.13 -8.42
C GLN A 54 -16.63 -16.98 -9.59
N ARG A 55 -16.32 -18.28 -9.54
CA ARG A 55 -17.03 -19.29 -10.32
C ARG A 55 -18.42 -19.46 -9.73
N THR A 56 -19.33 -18.55 -10.05
CA THR A 56 -20.74 -18.76 -9.78
C THR A 56 -21.23 -19.80 -10.80
N GLY A 57 -21.35 -21.04 -10.33
CA GLY A 57 -22.00 -22.28 -10.84
C GLY A 57 -22.65 -22.42 -12.23
N GLY A 58 -22.32 -21.61 -13.23
CA GLY A 58 -23.00 -21.63 -14.52
C GLY A 58 -22.44 -20.61 -15.49
N GLY A 59 -21.24 -20.85 -16.00
CA GLY A 59 -20.81 -20.35 -17.32
C GLY A 59 -20.84 -18.83 -17.54
N ALA A 60 -20.24 -18.02 -16.67
CA ALA A 60 -19.65 -16.74 -17.07
C ALA A 60 -18.64 -16.30 -16.02
N THR A 61 -17.37 -16.14 -16.42
CA THR A 61 -16.40 -15.36 -15.64
C THR A 61 -16.86 -13.91 -15.76
N GLN A 62 -17.46 -13.33 -14.71
CA GLN A 62 -17.81 -11.92 -14.75
C GLN A 62 -16.53 -11.11 -14.91
N THR A 63 -16.43 -10.34 -16.00
CA THR A 63 -15.40 -9.32 -16.15
C THR A 63 -15.56 -8.36 -14.97
N PRO A 64 -14.52 -8.13 -14.15
CA PRO A 64 -14.63 -7.19 -13.04
C PRO A 64 -14.97 -5.80 -13.59
N ASP A 65 -16.00 -5.14 -13.04
CA ASP A 65 -16.37 -3.77 -13.42
C ASP A 65 -15.13 -2.86 -13.34
N ASP A 66 -14.99 -1.88 -14.24
CA ASP A 66 -13.83 -0.98 -14.31
C ASP A 66 -13.48 -0.32 -12.97
N LEU A 67 -14.50 -0.03 -12.14
CA LEU A 67 -14.31 0.54 -10.81
C LEU A 67 -13.64 -0.43 -9.83
N SER A 68 -13.99 -1.72 -9.91
CA SER A 68 -13.37 -2.78 -9.11
C SER A 68 -11.89 -2.97 -9.48
N THR A 69 -11.57 -2.86 -10.78
CA THR A 69 -10.20 -2.92 -11.30
C THR A 69 -9.37 -1.73 -10.81
N GLY A 70 -9.94 -0.53 -10.81
CA GLY A 70 -9.26 0.69 -10.33
C GLY A 70 -8.96 0.67 -8.83
N ILE A 71 -9.91 0.21 -8.00
CA ILE A 71 -9.71 0.06 -6.55
C ILE A 71 -8.66 -1.03 -6.27
N HIS A 72 -8.72 -2.15 -6.97
CA HIS A 72 -7.75 -3.24 -6.83
C HIS A 72 -6.31 -2.74 -7.13
N GLN A 73 -6.11 -2.04 -8.25
CA GLN A 73 -4.80 -1.46 -8.59
C GLN A 73 -4.29 -0.49 -7.52
N TYR A 74 -5.17 0.39 -7.00
CA TYR A 74 -4.81 1.32 -5.94
C TYR A 74 -4.32 0.61 -4.66
N ILE A 75 -5.01 -0.46 -4.24
CA ILE A 75 -4.64 -1.20 -3.03
C ILE A 75 -3.30 -1.93 -3.24
N VAL A 76 -3.05 -2.46 -4.44
CA VAL A 76 -1.76 -3.07 -4.80
C VAL A 76 -0.64 -2.02 -4.74
N ASP A 77 -0.85 -0.84 -5.32
CA ASP A 77 0.13 0.26 -5.30
C ASP A 77 0.45 0.69 -3.86
N TYR A 78 -0.57 0.81 -3.01
CA TYR A 78 -0.39 1.10 -1.59
C TYR A 78 0.53 0.07 -0.92
N CYS A 79 0.28 -1.23 -1.12
CA CYS A 79 1.12 -2.28 -0.54
C CYS A 79 2.56 -2.21 -1.02
N TYR A 80 2.82 -1.90 -2.29
CA TYR A 80 4.18 -1.75 -2.81
C TYR A 80 4.90 -0.53 -2.23
N ILE A 81 4.20 0.61 -2.11
CA ILE A 81 4.76 1.81 -1.46
C ILE A 81 5.08 1.50 0.00
N SER A 82 4.22 0.79 0.72
CA SER A 82 4.48 0.39 2.11
C SER A 82 5.74 -0.45 2.25
N VAL A 83 5.90 -1.47 1.40
CA VAL A 83 7.12 -2.31 1.36
C VAL A 83 8.37 -1.46 1.11
N PHE A 84 8.31 -0.57 0.12
CA PHE A 84 9.41 0.34 -0.19
C PHE A 84 9.77 1.22 0.99
N VAL A 85 8.78 1.82 1.66
CA VAL A 85 9.00 2.69 2.82
C VAL A 85 9.62 1.91 3.97
N TRP A 86 9.12 0.71 4.29
CA TRP A 86 9.68 -0.08 5.41
C TRP A 86 11.13 -0.49 5.18
N LEU A 87 11.47 -0.91 3.95
CA LEU A 87 12.85 -1.27 3.61
C LEU A 87 13.77 -0.05 3.67
N THR A 88 13.38 1.05 3.03
CA THR A 88 14.22 2.26 2.98
C THR A 88 14.31 2.98 4.33
N THR A 89 13.25 2.96 5.14
CA THR A 89 13.29 3.56 6.49
C THR A 89 14.08 2.72 7.49
N GLY A 90 14.04 1.39 7.35
CA GLY A 90 14.84 0.49 8.17
C GLY A 90 16.33 0.54 7.84
N LEU A 91 16.67 0.64 6.55
CA LEU A 91 18.06 0.50 6.07
C LEU A 91 18.76 1.84 5.77
N ILE A 92 18.02 2.88 5.37
CA ILE A 92 18.60 4.10 4.81
C ILE A 92 18.28 5.32 5.69
N SER A 93 17.00 5.72 5.77
CA SER A 93 16.61 6.95 6.47
C SER A 93 15.13 7.06 6.79
N LYS A 94 14.80 7.71 7.91
CA LYS A 94 13.42 8.02 8.31
C LYS A 94 12.74 9.03 7.37
N SER A 95 13.48 9.75 6.53
CA SER A 95 12.89 10.70 5.57
C SER A 95 12.01 10.02 4.51
N PHE A 96 12.20 8.71 4.27
CA PHE A 96 11.42 7.97 3.28
C PHE A 96 9.95 7.79 3.66
N TRP A 97 9.55 8.09 4.89
CA TRP A 97 8.12 8.25 5.24
C TRP A 97 7.40 9.27 4.36
N MET A 98 8.13 10.26 3.80
CA MET A 98 7.56 11.21 2.85
C MET A 98 7.06 10.55 1.56
N ALA A 99 7.50 9.34 1.20
CA ALA A 99 7.01 8.66 0.00
C ALA A 99 5.51 8.36 0.06
N TYR A 100 4.90 8.23 1.25
CA TYR A 100 3.45 8.11 1.36
C TYR A 100 2.69 9.33 0.80
N TRP A 101 3.31 10.50 0.70
CA TRP A 101 2.71 11.67 0.05
C TRP A 101 2.44 11.48 -1.44
N ILE A 102 3.10 10.53 -2.11
CA ILE A 102 2.84 10.22 -3.52
C ILE A 102 1.37 9.85 -3.73
N ILE A 103 0.76 9.16 -2.76
CA ILE A 103 -0.63 8.70 -2.83
C ILE A 103 -1.63 9.88 -2.90
N PRO A 104 -1.69 10.80 -1.91
CA PRO A 104 -2.59 11.94 -1.98
C PRO A 104 -2.22 12.89 -3.12
N LEU A 105 -0.93 13.05 -3.45
CA LEU A 105 -0.50 13.92 -4.56
C LEU A 105 -1.03 13.40 -5.90
N TYR A 106 -0.97 12.08 -6.12
CA TYR A 106 -1.53 11.44 -7.30
C TYR A 106 -3.06 11.54 -7.35
N GLY A 107 -3.72 11.37 -6.20
CA GLY A 107 -5.16 11.61 -6.06
C GLY A 107 -5.55 13.03 -6.44
N LEU A 108 -4.81 14.02 -5.95
CA LEU A 108 -5.01 15.43 -6.28
C LEU A 108 -4.78 15.71 -7.78
N TYR A 109 -3.74 15.13 -8.37
CA TYR A 109 -3.48 15.23 -9.80
C TYR A 109 -4.66 14.69 -10.64
N LYS A 110 -5.20 13.52 -10.29
CA LYS A 110 -6.39 12.96 -10.95
C LYS A 110 -7.61 13.88 -10.80
N ALA A 111 -7.87 14.35 -9.58
CA ALA A 111 -8.98 15.27 -9.30
C ALA A 111 -8.86 16.56 -10.10
N PHE A 112 -7.67 17.15 -10.17
CA PHE A 112 -7.39 18.34 -10.97
C PHE A 112 -7.63 18.09 -12.46
N ARG A 113 -7.22 16.93 -12.98
CA ARG A 113 -7.47 16.56 -14.39
C ARG A 113 -8.97 16.46 -14.70
N ILE A 114 -9.77 15.92 -13.77
CA ILE A 114 -11.22 15.83 -13.90
C ILE A 114 -11.85 17.22 -13.84
N ALA A 115 -11.49 18.03 -12.83
CA ALA A 115 -11.97 19.39 -12.69
C ALA A 115 -11.66 20.22 -13.95
N ARG A 116 -10.44 20.12 -14.49
CA ARG A 116 -10.07 20.82 -15.72
C ARG A 116 -10.97 20.43 -16.90
N ARG A 117 -11.33 19.16 -17.03
CA ARG A 117 -12.24 18.69 -18.09
C ARG A 117 -13.69 19.15 -17.86
N LEU A 118 -14.13 19.29 -16.62
CA LEU A 118 -15.52 19.70 -16.34
C LEU A 118 -15.73 21.21 -16.48
N PHE A 119 -14.74 22.01 -16.09
CA PHE A 119 -14.87 23.47 -16.07
C PHE A 119 -14.28 24.18 -17.31
N PHE A 120 -13.44 23.49 -18.08
CA PHE A 120 -12.80 24.05 -19.28
C PHE A 120 -12.97 23.16 -20.53
N SER A 121 -13.99 22.30 -20.54
CA SER A 121 -14.52 21.68 -21.75
C SER A 121 -15.74 22.46 -22.22
#